data_AF-A0A938DFV6-F1
#
_entry.id   AF-A0A938DFV6-F1
#
_cell.length_a   1.000
_cell.length_b   1.000
_cell.length_c   1.000
_cell.angle_alpha   90.00
_cell.angle_beta   90.00
_cell.angle_gamma   90.00
#
_symmetry.space_group_name_H-M   'P 1'
#
loop_
_entity.id
_entity.type
_entity.pdbx_description
1 polymer ?
#
loop_
_entity_poly.entity_id
_entity_poly.type
_entity_poly.pdbx_seq_one_letter_code
_entity_poly.pdbx_strand_id
1 'polypeptide(L)'
;PGKTTHLGKAVEKDSGITTWEGDQWKIGGGTTWGWYSYDPDLNLVYYGSGNPSTWNPKQRPGDNRWSMTVWARDLDTGKVKWLYQMTPHDEWDYDGINEMILADQNIGGKPVKTLVHFDRNGFAYTLDRTNGDLLVAEKYDPAVNWATKVDMDKASKTYGRPLVVSKYSTEQNGEDVNTQYVCPAALGSKDQQPATYDAATGLFLVPTNHVCMDYEPFRVSYTAGQPYVGATLEMFPAGKDKGETHTGNFIAWDAKTGKIVWSNKEQFSVWGGATSTDGGVTFYGTLEGYLKAVDTKTGKELYKYKTPSGIIGNVTTYESGGKQYVAVLSGVGGWAGIGLAAGLSKSNEGLGAVGNYASLANYTALGGVLTVFALPN
;
A
#
# COMPACT_ATOMS: atom_id res chain seq x y z
N PRO A 1 24.74 -14.55 0.95
CA PRO A 1 23.86 -15.00 2.06
C PRO A 1 24.43 -14.79 3.47
N GLY A 2 25.74 -14.99 3.71
CA GLY A 2 26.29 -15.19 5.07
C GLY A 2 26.13 -14.07 6.12
N LYS A 3 25.55 -12.90 5.78
CA LYS A 3 25.25 -11.81 6.73
C LYS A 3 23.84 -11.24 6.62
N THR A 4 23.03 -11.69 5.65
CA THR A 4 21.68 -11.17 5.44
C THR A 4 20.74 -11.74 6.49
N THR A 5 19.95 -10.89 7.15
CA THR A 5 19.00 -11.31 8.18
C THR A 5 17.54 -11.15 7.78
N HIS A 6 16.69 -12.06 8.26
CA HIS A 6 15.23 -11.98 8.26
C HIS A 6 14.75 -12.15 9.70
N LEU A 7 14.14 -11.12 10.30
CA LEU A 7 13.73 -11.11 11.71
C LEU A 7 14.89 -11.47 12.66
N GLY A 8 16.06 -10.87 12.43
CA GLY A 8 17.28 -11.08 13.21
C GLY A 8 17.99 -12.43 12.99
N LYS A 9 17.43 -13.35 12.19
CA LYS A 9 18.04 -14.66 11.90
C LYS A 9 18.69 -14.66 10.52
N ALA A 10 19.83 -15.33 10.39
CA ALA A 10 20.50 -15.46 9.09
C ALA A 10 19.57 -16.18 8.10
N VAL A 11 19.50 -15.64 6.89
CA VAL A 11 18.74 -16.23 5.80
C VAL A 11 19.47 -17.48 5.27
N GLU A 12 18.73 -18.56 5.07
CA GLU A 12 19.25 -19.81 4.52
C GLU A 12 19.79 -19.66 3.09
N LYS A 13 20.67 -20.57 2.69
CA LYS A 13 21.13 -20.65 1.31
C LYS A 13 19.93 -20.97 0.40
N ASP A 14 19.91 -20.40 -0.81
CA ASP A 14 18.89 -20.64 -1.83
C ASP A 14 17.46 -20.26 -1.39
N SER A 15 17.33 -19.39 -0.40
CA SER A 15 16.05 -18.95 0.19
C SER A 15 15.06 -18.26 -0.76
N GLY A 16 15.50 -17.84 -1.93
CA GLY A 16 14.62 -17.33 -3.01
C GLY A 16 14.14 -18.40 -3.98
N ILE A 17 14.55 -19.66 -3.79
CA ILE A 17 14.22 -20.81 -4.65
C ILE A 17 13.56 -21.91 -3.83
N THR A 18 14.02 -22.16 -2.60
CA THR A 18 13.53 -23.27 -1.74
C THR A 18 12.09 -23.12 -1.28
N THR A 19 11.49 -21.94 -1.46
CA THR A 19 10.07 -21.68 -1.14
C THR A 19 9.17 -21.66 -2.37
N TRP A 20 9.66 -22.17 -3.51
CA TRP A 20 8.94 -22.30 -4.76
C TRP A 20 8.92 -23.75 -5.21
N GLU A 21 7.87 -24.14 -5.93
CA GLU A 21 7.82 -25.46 -6.56
C GLU A 21 8.64 -25.47 -7.85
N GLY A 22 9.68 -26.30 -7.88
CA GLY A 22 10.55 -26.46 -9.04
C GLY A 22 11.13 -25.13 -9.55
N ASP A 23 10.84 -24.82 -10.81
CA ASP A 23 11.37 -23.64 -11.52
C ASP A 23 10.38 -22.46 -11.58
N GLN A 24 9.28 -22.50 -10.83
CA GLN A 24 8.24 -21.46 -10.87
C GLN A 24 8.75 -20.06 -10.52
N TRP A 25 9.83 -19.94 -9.73
CA TRP A 25 10.49 -18.66 -9.43
C TRP A 25 10.93 -17.89 -10.69
N LYS A 26 11.16 -18.56 -11.84
CA LYS A 26 11.48 -17.90 -13.13
C LYS A 26 10.33 -17.07 -13.69
N ILE A 27 9.11 -17.39 -13.31
CA ILE A 27 7.89 -16.65 -13.65
C ILE A 27 7.22 -16.06 -12.39
N GLY A 28 7.94 -16.00 -11.27
CA GLY A 28 7.38 -15.77 -9.93
C GLY A 28 7.10 -14.33 -9.54
N GLY A 29 7.18 -13.36 -10.45
CA GLY A 29 6.83 -11.97 -10.17
C GLY A 29 7.81 -11.29 -9.20
N GLY A 30 7.29 -10.62 -8.17
CA GLY A 30 8.08 -9.87 -7.19
C GLY A 30 8.66 -8.57 -7.74
N THR A 31 7.93 -7.90 -8.65
CA THR A 31 8.35 -6.66 -9.31
C THR A 31 8.42 -5.48 -8.33
N THR A 32 9.11 -4.39 -8.69
CA THR A 32 9.50 -3.33 -7.75
C THR A 32 9.11 -1.94 -8.27
N TRP A 33 7.82 -1.73 -8.47
CA TRP A 33 7.25 -0.57 -9.17
C TRP A 33 6.79 0.57 -8.26
N GLY A 34 7.03 0.46 -6.95
CA GLY A 34 6.72 1.50 -5.98
C GLY A 34 7.85 2.51 -5.78
N TRP A 35 8.01 2.94 -4.53
CA TRP A 35 8.94 4.01 -4.15
C TRP A 35 10.19 3.46 -3.47
N TYR A 36 11.28 4.21 -3.60
CA TYR A 36 12.58 3.87 -3.01
C TYR A 36 12.96 4.95 -2.00
N SER A 37 13.46 4.55 -0.85
CA SER A 37 14.07 5.47 0.13
C SER A 37 15.53 5.11 0.36
N TYR A 38 16.28 6.05 0.93
CA TYR A 38 17.72 5.90 1.13
C TYR A 38 18.14 6.54 2.46
N ASP A 39 18.95 5.81 3.25
CA ASP A 39 19.63 6.37 4.42
C ASP A 39 21.14 6.49 4.11
N PRO A 40 21.69 7.72 3.96
CA PRO A 40 23.10 7.93 3.67
C PRO A 40 24.04 7.50 4.80
N ASP A 41 23.61 7.55 6.07
CA ASP A 41 24.46 7.12 7.20
C ASP A 41 24.69 5.61 7.18
N LEU A 42 23.73 4.86 6.63
CA LEU A 42 23.74 3.41 6.58
C LEU A 42 24.19 2.86 5.22
N ASN A 43 24.25 3.72 4.19
CA ASN A 43 24.39 3.36 2.79
C ASN A 43 23.35 2.34 2.30
N LEU A 44 22.11 2.46 2.77
CA LEU A 44 21.04 1.49 2.47
C LEU A 44 19.90 2.11 1.68
N VAL A 45 19.55 1.46 0.57
CA VAL A 45 18.32 1.68 -0.18
C VAL A 45 17.25 0.72 0.30
N TYR A 46 16.05 1.23 0.50
CA TYR A 46 14.88 0.47 0.92
C TYR A 46 13.79 0.53 -0.13
N TYR A 47 13.18 -0.62 -0.40
CA TYR A 47 12.05 -0.75 -1.33
C TYR A 47 11.25 -2.01 -1.03
N GLY A 48 10.08 -2.13 -1.64
CA GLY A 48 9.20 -3.28 -1.52
C GLY A 48 9.14 -4.12 -2.81
N SER A 49 9.08 -5.45 -2.69
CA SER A 49 8.72 -6.34 -3.82
C SER A 49 7.22 -6.65 -3.83
N GLY A 50 6.67 -6.71 -5.03
CA GLY A 50 5.26 -6.97 -5.31
C GLY A 50 4.86 -8.44 -5.27
N ASN A 51 3.73 -8.73 -5.89
CA ASN A 51 3.06 -10.03 -5.84
C ASN A 51 3.82 -11.19 -6.48
N PRO A 52 3.56 -12.44 -6.05
CA PRO A 52 4.22 -13.64 -6.56
C PRO A 52 3.64 -14.11 -7.91
N SER A 53 3.49 -13.21 -8.89
CA SER A 53 2.95 -13.45 -10.24
C SER A 53 1.46 -13.80 -10.33
N THR A 54 1.11 -15.07 -10.56
CA THR A 54 -0.27 -15.53 -10.69
C THR A 54 -1.04 -15.33 -9.39
N TRP A 55 -2.29 -14.98 -9.54
CA TRP A 55 -3.25 -14.66 -8.49
C TRP A 55 -3.90 -15.91 -7.88
N ASN A 56 -3.65 -17.07 -8.47
CA ASN A 56 -4.10 -18.34 -7.92
C ASN A 56 -2.97 -18.99 -7.08
N PRO A 57 -3.11 -19.01 -5.74
CA PRO A 57 -2.07 -19.53 -4.84
C PRO A 57 -1.85 -21.04 -4.98
N LYS A 58 -2.86 -21.83 -5.36
CA LYS A 58 -2.75 -23.30 -5.49
C LYS A 58 -1.68 -23.73 -6.49
N GLN A 59 -1.47 -22.93 -7.53
CA GLN A 59 -0.48 -23.21 -8.56
C GLN A 59 0.96 -22.94 -8.12
N ARG A 60 1.17 -22.28 -6.98
CA ARG A 60 2.49 -21.84 -6.51
C ARG A 60 2.68 -22.07 -5.02
N PRO A 61 2.65 -23.33 -4.55
CA PRO A 61 2.79 -23.63 -3.13
C PRO A 61 4.14 -23.16 -2.56
N GLY A 62 4.11 -22.75 -1.29
CA GLY A 62 5.28 -22.27 -0.54
C GLY A 62 5.25 -20.77 -0.28
N ASP A 63 6.17 -20.27 0.57
CA ASP A 63 6.20 -18.85 0.97
C ASP A 63 6.42 -17.88 -0.20
N ASN A 64 6.82 -18.37 -1.38
CA ASN A 64 7.06 -17.57 -2.59
C ASN A 64 8.10 -16.45 -2.39
N ARG A 65 9.14 -16.70 -1.59
CA ARG A 65 10.16 -15.71 -1.28
C ARG A 65 11.00 -15.34 -2.50
N TRP A 66 11.34 -14.08 -2.71
CA TRP A 66 11.14 -12.92 -1.82
C TRP A 66 10.13 -11.93 -2.41
N SER A 67 8.93 -12.40 -2.80
CA SER A 67 7.77 -11.52 -3.07
C SER A 67 7.29 -10.86 -1.78
N MET A 68 6.48 -9.80 -1.87
CA MET A 68 5.86 -9.13 -0.72
C MET A 68 6.85 -8.77 0.41
N THR A 69 8.04 -8.30 0.04
CA THR A 69 9.18 -8.20 0.95
C THR A 69 9.71 -6.77 1.01
N VAL A 70 9.94 -6.28 2.22
CA VAL A 70 10.77 -5.10 2.47
C VAL A 70 12.23 -5.50 2.27
N TRP A 71 12.95 -4.77 1.43
CA TRP A 71 14.37 -4.97 1.17
C TRP A 71 15.19 -3.83 1.77
N ALA A 72 16.34 -4.15 2.35
CA ALA A 72 17.39 -3.17 2.63
C ALA A 72 18.69 -3.61 1.95
N ARG A 73 19.11 -2.87 0.93
CA ARG A 73 20.30 -3.17 0.13
C ARG A 73 21.34 -2.09 0.26
N ASP A 74 22.59 -2.51 0.32
CA ASP A 74 23.72 -1.61 0.14
C ASP A 74 23.65 -0.97 -1.26
N LEU A 75 23.75 0.36 -1.33
CA LEU A 75 23.57 1.13 -2.57
C LEU A 75 24.61 0.75 -3.63
N ASP A 76 25.88 0.59 -3.22
CA ASP A 76 27.00 0.39 -4.15
C ASP A 76 27.08 -1.04 -4.68
N THR A 77 26.77 -2.03 -3.84
CA THR A 77 26.97 -3.44 -4.16
C THR A 77 25.69 -4.21 -4.45
N GLY A 78 24.52 -3.65 -4.13
CA GLY A 78 23.22 -4.32 -4.21
C GLY A 78 23.05 -5.49 -3.23
N LYS A 79 24.02 -5.72 -2.34
CA LYS A 79 23.97 -6.79 -1.34
C LYS A 79 22.92 -6.46 -0.29
N VAL A 80 22.13 -7.46 0.07
CA VAL A 80 21.05 -7.33 1.05
C VAL A 80 21.62 -7.37 2.45
N LYS A 81 21.33 -6.36 3.26
CA LYS A 81 21.65 -6.34 4.69
C LYS A 81 20.60 -7.09 5.49
N TRP A 82 19.34 -6.75 5.29
CA TRP A 82 18.20 -7.43 5.88
C TRP A 82 17.00 -7.38 4.94
N LEU A 83 16.04 -8.26 5.18
CA LEU A 83 14.77 -8.30 4.47
C LEU A 83 13.65 -8.77 5.41
N TYR A 84 12.40 -8.47 5.07
CA TYR A 84 11.23 -8.90 5.84
C TYR A 84 10.03 -9.15 4.92
N GLN A 85 9.55 -10.39 4.85
CA GLN A 85 8.39 -10.75 4.03
C GLN A 85 7.09 -10.49 4.81
N MET A 86 6.27 -9.56 4.32
CA MET A 86 5.06 -9.07 4.97
C MET A 86 3.87 -9.99 4.74
N THR A 87 3.72 -10.48 3.50
CA THR A 87 2.63 -11.38 3.07
C THR A 87 3.21 -12.66 2.47
N PRO A 88 3.70 -13.60 3.28
CA PRO A 88 4.19 -14.89 2.79
C PRO A 88 3.06 -15.69 2.14
N HIS A 89 3.33 -16.30 0.98
CA HIS A 89 2.34 -17.02 0.18
C HIS A 89 1.08 -16.18 -0.09
N ASP A 90 1.25 -14.98 -0.66
CA ASP A 90 0.13 -14.09 -0.96
C ASP A 90 -1.00 -14.78 -1.73
N GLU A 91 -2.24 -14.47 -1.37
CA GLU A 91 -3.45 -15.08 -1.91
C GLU A 91 -4.41 -14.04 -2.51
N TRP A 92 -4.03 -12.75 -2.51
CA TRP A 92 -4.94 -11.62 -2.70
C TRP A 92 -4.40 -10.49 -3.57
N ASP A 93 -3.18 -10.60 -4.08
CA ASP A 93 -2.48 -9.53 -4.82
C ASP A 93 -2.11 -8.32 -3.93
N TYR A 94 -1.69 -8.57 -2.69
CA TYR A 94 -1.25 -7.50 -1.78
C TYR A 94 0.20 -7.08 -2.04
N ASP A 95 0.48 -6.55 -3.22
CA ASP A 95 1.77 -5.97 -3.64
C ASP A 95 2.45 -5.14 -2.54
N GLY A 96 3.59 -5.66 -2.06
CA GLY A 96 4.40 -5.11 -0.98
C GLY A 96 5.19 -3.84 -1.31
N ILE A 97 4.78 -3.09 -2.33
CA ILE A 97 5.61 -2.07 -3.02
C ILE A 97 5.55 -0.68 -2.41
N ASN A 98 4.69 -0.46 -1.43
CA ASN A 98 4.48 0.86 -0.84
C ASN A 98 5.77 1.47 -0.28
N GLU A 99 5.78 2.80 -0.18
CA GLU A 99 6.94 3.57 0.24
C GLU A 99 7.47 3.15 1.63
N MET A 100 8.77 3.29 1.79
CA MET A 100 9.51 2.96 3.01
C MET A 100 9.92 4.28 3.69
N ILE A 101 9.05 4.85 4.52
CA ILE A 101 9.26 6.19 5.09
C ILE A 101 10.26 6.10 6.24
N LEU A 102 11.42 6.76 6.08
CA LEU A 102 12.46 6.77 7.09
C LEU A 102 12.21 7.90 8.07
N ALA A 103 12.00 7.56 9.34
CA ALA A 103 11.76 8.52 10.41
C ALA A 103 12.62 8.18 11.61
N ASP A 104 13.13 9.19 12.32
CA ASP A 104 13.79 8.97 13.60
C ASP A 104 12.77 9.19 14.70
N GLN A 105 12.45 8.13 15.44
CA GLN A 105 11.36 8.13 16.42
C GLN A 105 11.86 7.67 17.79
N ASN A 106 11.15 8.09 18.84
CA ASN A 106 11.36 7.57 20.18
C ASN A 106 10.29 6.49 20.48
N ILE A 107 10.70 5.22 20.52
CA ILE A 107 9.83 4.07 20.79
C ILE A 107 10.25 3.45 22.12
N GLY A 108 9.32 3.38 23.08
CA GLY A 108 9.62 2.82 24.41
C GLY A 108 10.71 3.56 25.17
N GLY A 109 10.85 4.88 24.96
CA GLY A 109 11.88 5.70 25.59
C GLY A 109 13.27 5.61 24.95
N LYS A 110 13.42 4.88 23.83
CA LYS A 110 14.67 4.73 23.10
C LYS A 110 14.60 5.40 21.73
N PRO A 111 15.63 6.15 21.31
CA PRO A 111 15.74 6.61 19.93
C PRO A 111 15.93 5.41 19.00
N VAL A 112 15.13 5.34 17.96
CA VAL A 112 15.16 4.28 16.94
C VAL A 112 15.15 4.94 15.56
N LYS A 113 16.06 4.48 14.71
CA LYS A 113 16.07 4.79 13.28
C LYS A 113 14.97 3.94 12.62
N THR A 114 13.73 4.43 12.56
CA THR A 114 12.60 3.65 12.04
C THR A 114 12.46 3.74 10.52
N LEU A 115 11.85 2.70 9.97
CA LEU A 115 11.22 2.65 8.66
C LEU A 115 9.75 2.31 8.90
N VAL A 116 8.85 3.14 8.38
CA VAL A 116 7.40 2.94 8.48
C VAL A 116 6.84 2.71 7.10
N HIS A 117 6.03 1.66 6.97
CA HIS A 117 5.48 1.18 5.70
C HIS A 117 3.99 0.86 5.88
N PHE A 118 3.16 1.37 4.98
CA PHE A 118 1.71 1.13 4.95
C PHE A 118 1.41 0.19 3.80
N ASP A 119 1.31 -1.10 4.08
CA ASP A 119 1.20 -2.12 3.05
C ASP A 119 -0.22 -2.24 2.50
N ARG A 120 -0.35 -2.74 1.28
CA ARG A 120 -1.65 -3.09 0.68
C ARG A 120 -2.47 -4.01 1.56
N ASN A 121 -1.83 -4.94 2.25
CA ASN A 121 -2.53 -5.92 3.10
C ASN A 121 -3.26 -5.30 4.30
N GLY A 122 -3.16 -3.99 4.52
CA GLY A 122 -3.89 -3.27 5.56
C GLY A 122 -3.18 -3.23 6.91
N PHE A 123 -1.97 -3.78 7.01
CA PHE A 123 -1.09 -3.59 8.15
C PHE A 123 -0.07 -2.48 7.88
N ALA A 124 0.14 -1.64 8.88
CA ALA A 124 1.22 -0.67 8.93
C ALA A 124 2.36 -1.28 9.75
N TYR A 125 3.53 -1.37 9.14
CA TYR A 125 4.73 -1.95 9.70
C TYR A 125 5.70 -0.86 10.12
N THR A 126 6.17 -0.91 11.36
CA THR A 126 7.28 -0.10 11.86
C THR A 126 8.44 -1.03 12.14
N LEU A 127 9.56 -0.82 11.43
CA LEU A 127 10.79 -1.60 11.55
C LEU A 127 11.94 -0.71 12.00
N ASP A 128 12.94 -1.29 12.68
CA ASP A 128 14.25 -0.65 12.80
C ASP A 128 14.99 -0.81 11.47
N ARG A 129 15.27 0.31 10.80
CA ARG A 129 15.85 0.28 9.45
C ARG A 129 17.31 -0.16 9.43
N THR A 130 17.99 -0.20 10.59
CA THR A 130 19.39 -0.61 10.68
C THR A 130 19.57 -2.12 10.57
N ASN A 131 18.59 -2.91 11.03
CA ASN A 131 18.70 -4.36 11.20
C ASN A 131 17.45 -5.17 10.78
N GLY A 132 16.32 -4.52 10.51
CA GLY A 132 15.07 -5.16 10.10
C GLY A 132 14.23 -5.71 11.26
N ASP A 133 14.49 -5.32 12.50
CA ASP A 133 13.66 -5.72 13.64
C ASP A 133 12.24 -5.17 13.50
N LEU A 134 11.25 -6.06 13.59
CA LEU A 134 9.84 -5.69 13.54
C LEU A 134 9.38 -5.17 14.91
N LEU A 135 8.96 -3.91 14.96
CA LEU A 135 8.62 -3.19 16.21
C LEU A 135 7.11 -3.07 16.41
N VAL A 136 6.37 -2.73 15.36
CA VAL A 136 4.90 -2.59 15.37
C VAL A 136 4.35 -3.12 14.04
N ALA A 137 3.23 -3.83 14.10
CA ALA A 137 2.52 -4.35 12.93
C ALA A 137 1.02 -4.39 13.21
N GLU A 138 0.35 -3.26 12.98
CA GLU A 138 -1.05 -3.04 13.36
C GLU A 138 -1.89 -2.64 12.16
N LYS A 139 -3.19 -2.94 12.20
CA LYS A 139 -4.12 -2.60 11.12
C LYS A 139 -4.33 -1.08 11.07
N TYR A 140 -4.19 -0.48 9.88
CA TYR A 140 -4.51 0.94 9.65
C TYR A 140 -5.86 1.16 8.96
N ASP A 141 -6.65 0.10 8.82
CA ASP A 141 -8.07 0.13 8.52
C ASP A 141 -8.79 -0.92 9.38
N PRO A 142 -9.82 -0.56 10.16
CA PRO A 142 -10.56 -1.51 11.00
C PRO A 142 -11.34 -2.58 10.21
N ALA A 143 -11.58 -2.39 8.90
CA ALA A 143 -12.26 -3.37 8.06
C ALA A 143 -11.38 -4.59 7.70
N VAL A 144 -10.06 -4.49 7.85
CA VAL A 144 -9.11 -5.56 7.47
C VAL A 144 -9.46 -6.88 8.18
N ASN A 145 -9.74 -7.93 7.41
CA ASN A 145 -10.26 -9.19 7.94
C ASN A 145 -9.52 -10.45 7.47
N TRP A 146 -8.67 -10.36 6.43
CA TRP A 146 -7.97 -11.52 5.87
C TRP A 146 -7.02 -12.20 6.87
N ALA A 147 -6.45 -11.43 7.80
CA ALA A 147 -5.64 -11.91 8.91
C ALA A 147 -6.11 -11.30 10.24
N THR A 148 -5.98 -12.05 11.33
CA THR A 148 -6.36 -11.56 12.67
C THR A 148 -5.39 -10.48 13.16
N LYS A 149 -4.10 -10.76 13.09
CA LYS A 149 -2.97 -9.89 13.45
C LYS A 149 -1.68 -10.44 12.81
N VAL A 150 -0.60 -9.66 12.88
CA VAL A 150 0.76 -10.20 12.72
C VAL A 150 1.21 -10.76 14.07
N ASP A 151 1.79 -11.96 14.07
CA ASP A 151 2.29 -12.56 15.29
C ASP A 151 3.58 -11.88 15.76
N MET A 152 3.50 -11.14 16.87
CA MET A 152 4.61 -10.36 17.42
C MET A 152 5.37 -11.08 18.55
N ASP A 153 4.97 -12.29 18.93
CA ASP A 153 5.69 -13.07 19.94
C ASP A 153 6.98 -13.66 19.36
N LYS A 154 8.15 -13.14 19.77
CA LYS A 154 9.47 -13.61 19.31
C LYS A 154 9.74 -15.09 19.61
N ALA A 155 9.05 -15.68 20.58
CA ALA A 155 9.16 -17.11 20.90
C ALA A 155 8.25 -17.98 20.02
N SER A 156 7.28 -17.39 19.33
CA SER A 156 6.35 -18.11 18.47
C SER A 156 7.02 -18.62 17.20
N LYS A 157 6.57 -19.79 16.73
CA LYS A 157 6.99 -20.36 15.44
C LYS A 157 6.54 -19.51 14.24
N THR A 158 5.48 -18.73 14.43
CA THR A 158 4.90 -17.85 13.42
C THR A 158 5.31 -16.39 13.60
N TYR A 159 6.31 -16.09 14.43
CA TYR A 159 6.80 -14.72 14.63
C TYR A 159 7.02 -13.98 13.30
N GLY A 160 6.46 -12.77 13.21
CA GLY A 160 6.50 -11.90 12.05
C GLY A 160 5.61 -12.35 10.89
N ARG A 161 4.70 -13.31 11.09
CA ARG A 161 3.76 -13.75 10.05
C ARG A 161 2.33 -13.30 10.36
N PRO A 162 1.57 -12.84 9.36
CA PRO A 162 0.12 -12.67 9.50
C PRO A 162 -0.58 -14.00 9.80
N LEU A 163 -1.50 -13.99 10.75
CA LEU A 163 -2.33 -15.14 11.10
C LEU A 163 -3.59 -15.15 10.22
N VAL A 164 -3.46 -15.79 9.05
CA VAL A 164 -4.49 -15.89 8.00
C VAL A 164 -5.78 -16.50 8.55
N VAL A 165 -6.90 -15.88 8.22
CA VAL A 165 -8.25 -16.33 8.59
C VAL A 165 -8.79 -17.23 7.50
N SER A 166 -9.04 -18.51 7.82
CA SER A 166 -9.51 -19.51 6.86
C SER A 166 -10.69 -19.08 6.01
N LYS A 167 -11.67 -18.38 6.61
CA LYS A 167 -12.86 -17.87 5.90
C LYS A 167 -12.51 -16.97 4.71
N TYR A 168 -11.43 -16.21 4.80
CA TYR A 168 -11.03 -15.19 3.82
C TYR A 168 -9.79 -15.62 3.02
N SER A 169 -9.34 -16.87 3.17
CA SER A 169 -8.19 -17.43 2.45
C SER A 169 -8.65 -18.07 1.14
N THR A 170 -8.14 -17.56 0.02
CA THR A 170 -8.49 -18.06 -1.32
C THR A 170 -7.81 -19.41 -1.57
N GLU A 171 -6.64 -19.66 -0.97
CA GLU A 171 -5.96 -20.96 -0.99
C GLU A 171 -6.75 -22.04 -0.22
N GLN A 172 -7.27 -21.71 0.96
CA GLN A 172 -8.00 -22.68 1.79
C GLN A 172 -9.38 -23.00 1.23
N ASN A 173 -10.05 -22.00 0.64
CA ASN A 173 -11.34 -22.20 0.00
C ASN A 173 -11.20 -22.95 -1.34
N GLY A 174 -10.08 -22.76 -2.06
CA GLY A 174 -9.71 -23.52 -3.24
C GLY A 174 -9.96 -22.81 -4.57
N GLU A 175 -9.44 -23.41 -5.64
CA GLU A 175 -9.70 -22.99 -7.02
C GLU A 175 -11.19 -23.09 -7.36
N ASP A 176 -11.67 -22.18 -8.21
CA ASP A 176 -13.04 -22.09 -8.72
C ASP A 176 -14.09 -21.93 -7.60
N VAL A 177 -13.67 -21.41 -6.43
CA VAL A 177 -14.53 -21.06 -5.30
C VAL A 177 -14.43 -19.57 -5.01
N ASN A 178 -15.57 -18.88 -5.11
CA ASN A 178 -15.64 -17.46 -4.80
C ASN A 178 -15.54 -17.21 -3.28
N THR A 179 -14.41 -16.67 -2.84
CA THR A 179 -14.16 -16.21 -1.48
C THR A 179 -14.71 -14.81 -1.29
N GLN A 180 -15.77 -14.68 -0.50
CA GLN A 180 -16.54 -13.43 -0.41
C GLN A 180 -16.09 -12.51 0.74
N TYR A 181 -16.27 -11.19 0.53
CA TYR A 181 -16.05 -10.13 1.52
C TYR A 181 -14.65 -10.12 2.15
N VAL A 182 -13.61 -10.36 1.35
CA VAL A 182 -12.21 -10.17 1.78
C VAL A 182 -11.91 -8.68 1.85
N CYS A 183 -11.32 -8.23 2.96
CA CYS A 183 -10.91 -6.86 3.17
C CYS A 183 -9.42 -6.81 3.61
N PRO A 184 -8.58 -6.01 2.94
CA PRO A 184 -8.91 -5.13 1.82
C PRO A 184 -9.10 -5.88 0.48
N ALA A 185 -9.59 -5.17 -0.54
CA ALA A 185 -9.55 -5.64 -1.92
C ALA A 185 -8.10 -5.76 -2.45
N ALA A 186 -7.90 -6.35 -3.63
CA ALA A 186 -6.58 -6.50 -4.27
C ALA A 186 -5.82 -5.16 -4.43
N LEU A 187 -6.55 -4.06 -4.60
CA LEU A 187 -5.99 -2.70 -4.61
C LEU A 187 -5.46 -2.22 -3.22
N GLY A 188 -5.63 -3.03 -2.19
CA GLY A 188 -5.15 -2.84 -0.83
C GLY A 188 -5.88 -1.76 -0.04
N SER A 189 -5.59 -1.66 1.27
CA SER A 189 -6.01 -0.52 2.09
C SER A 189 -5.30 0.78 1.69
N LYS A 190 -4.27 0.70 0.85
CA LYS A 190 -3.55 1.81 0.22
C LYS A 190 -2.82 1.23 -1.00
N ASP A 191 -2.83 1.95 -2.11
CA ASP A 191 -2.16 1.56 -3.36
C ASP A 191 -0.90 2.44 -3.52
N GLN A 192 -0.51 2.84 -4.74
CA GLN A 192 0.68 3.63 -5.04
C GLN A 192 0.81 4.97 -4.30
N GLN A 193 -0.29 5.57 -3.83
CA GLN A 193 -0.30 6.92 -3.28
C GLN A 193 0.61 7.06 -2.05
N PRO A 194 1.67 7.89 -2.06
CA PRO A 194 2.57 7.97 -0.92
C PRO A 194 1.92 8.70 0.27
N ALA A 195 2.16 8.17 1.47
CA ALA A 195 1.93 8.88 2.72
C ALA A 195 3.06 9.90 2.98
N THR A 196 2.83 10.79 3.93
CA THR A 196 3.80 11.80 4.36
C THR A 196 4.01 11.74 5.87
N TYR A 197 5.16 12.19 6.35
CA TYR A 197 5.52 12.22 7.77
C TYR A 197 5.75 13.66 8.20
N ASP A 198 5.06 14.07 9.26
CA ASP A 198 5.25 15.37 9.88
C ASP A 198 6.11 15.22 11.15
N ALA A 199 7.35 15.70 11.09
CA ALA A 199 8.31 15.56 12.19
C ALA A 199 7.91 16.34 13.45
N ALA A 200 7.15 17.43 13.30
CA ALA A 200 6.70 18.27 14.42
C ALA A 200 5.67 17.56 15.30
N THR A 201 4.77 16.79 14.71
CA THR A 201 3.75 15.99 15.42
C THR A 201 4.19 14.54 15.64
N GLY A 202 5.10 14.04 14.82
CA GLY A 202 5.48 12.64 14.75
C GLY A 202 4.41 11.74 14.14
N LEU A 203 3.43 12.31 13.43
CA LEU A 203 2.33 11.59 12.78
C LEU A 203 2.66 11.28 11.32
N PHE A 204 2.12 10.16 10.85
CA PHE A 204 2.08 9.81 9.44
C PHE A 204 0.69 10.11 8.89
N LEU A 205 0.61 10.79 7.75
CA LEU A 205 -0.65 11.19 7.13
C LEU A 205 -0.84 10.34 5.89
N VAL A 206 -1.85 9.48 5.92
CA VAL A 206 -1.96 8.33 5.03
C VAL A 206 -3.24 8.43 4.21
N PRO A 207 -3.14 8.57 2.87
CA PRO A 207 -4.27 8.44 1.98
C PRO A 207 -4.64 6.96 1.77
N THR A 208 -5.80 6.53 2.28
CA THR A 208 -6.22 5.13 2.30
C THR A 208 -7.45 4.85 1.43
N ASN A 209 -7.61 3.56 1.13
CA ASN A 209 -8.75 2.94 0.49
C ASN A 209 -9.61 2.25 1.57
N HIS A 210 -10.90 2.10 1.32
CA HIS A 210 -11.87 1.41 2.18
C HIS A 210 -12.77 0.51 1.32
N VAL A 211 -12.12 -0.46 0.67
CA VAL A 211 -12.73 -1.33 -0.35
C VAL A 211 -12.45 -2.79 0.01
N CYS A 212 -13.46 -3.64 -0.15
CA CYS A 212 -13.38 -5.08 -0.02
C CYS A 212 -13.66 -5.75 -1.36
N MET A 213 -13.48 -7.07 -1.42
CA MET A 213 -13.68 -7.84 -2.64
C MET A 213 -14.31 -9.20 -2.41
N ASP A 214 -14.93 -9.71 -3.47
CA ASP A 214 -15.14 -11.12 -3.71
C ASP A 214 -14.05 -11.60 -4.69
N TYR A 215 -13.50 -12.80 -4.48
CA TYR A 215 -12.31 -13.30 -5.17
C TYR A 215 -12.45 -14.78 -5.54
N GLU A 216 -12.36 -15.11 -6.82
CA GLU A 216 -12.42 -16.48 -7.33
C GLU A 216 -11.13 -16.79 -8.12
N PRO A 217 -10.17 -17.55 -7.53
CA PRO A 217 -8.96 -17.95 -8.24
C PRO A 217 -9.26 -19.12 -9.19
N PHE A 218 -8.62 -19.14 -10.35
CA PHE A 218 -8.72 -20.25 -11.30
C PHE A 218 -7.37 -20.56 -11.93
N ARG A 219 -7.21 -21.78 -12.44
CA ARG A 219 -5.95 -22.21 -13.04
C ARG A 219 -5.67 -21.46 -14.35
N VAL A 220 -4.42 -21.03 -14.56
CA VAL A 220 -4.02 -20.29 -15.77
C VAL A 220 -2.66 -20.77 -16.26
N SER A 221 -2.47 -20.83 -17.58
CA SER A 221 -1.19 -21.20 -18.18
C SER A 221 -0.36 -19.96 -18.50
N TYR A 222 0.95 -20.02 -18.23
CA TYR A 222 1.86 -18.94 -18.59
C TYR A 222 2.11 -18.93 -20.10
N THR A 223 2.01 -17.76 -20.72
CA THR A 223 2.45 -17.49 -22.10
C THR A 223 3.16 -16.14 -22.11
N ALA A 224 4.42 -16.11 -22.57
CA ALA A 224 5.21 -14.88 -22.60
C ALA A 224 4.50 -13.78 -23.42
N GLY A 225 4.38 -12.59 -22.85
CA GLY A 225 3.67 -11.45 -23.46
C GLY A 225 2.15 -11.44 -23.25
N GLN A 226 1.58 -12.44 -22.58
CA GLN A 226 0.16 -12.47 -22.21
C GLN A 226 -0.04 -12.28 -20.69
N PRO A 227 -1.20 -11.77 -20.24
CA PRO A 227 -1.51 -11.68 -18.82
C PRO A 227 -1.48 -13.06 -18.13
N TYR A 228 -0.85 -13.13 -16.96
CA TYR A 228 -0.75 -14.34 -16.15
C TYR A 228 -1.41 -14.12 -14.78
N VAL A 229 -2.71 -13.85 -14.80
CA VAL A 229 -3.51 -13.50 -13.60
C VAL A 229 -4.04 -14.78 -12.95
N GLY A 230 -5.17 -15.33 -13.41
CA GLY A 230 -5.79 -16.52 -12.80
C GLY A 230 -6.74 -16.20 -11.65
N ALA A 231 -7.47 -15.08 -11.72
CA ALA A 231 -8.53 -14.75 -10.77
C ALA A 231 -9.58 -13.83 -11.42
N THR A 232 -10.82 -13.93 -10.93
CA THR A 232 -11.90 -12.97 -11.19
C THR A 232 -12.27 -12.29 -9.89
N LEU A 233 -12.54 -10.98 -9.94
CA LEU A 233 -12.82 -10.17 -8.76
C LEU A 233 -14.04 -9.29 -8.96
N GLU A 234 -14.73 -9.03 -7.87
CA GLU A 234 -15.70 -7.94 -7.74
C GLU A 234 -15.32 -7.09 -6.52
N MET A 235 -15.20 -5.78 -6.70
CA MET A 235 -14.83 -4.86 -5.62
C MET A 235 -16.01 -4.01 -5.20
N PHE A 236 -16.05 -3.63 -3.93
CA PHE A 236 -17.13 -2.82 -3.36
C PHE A 236 -16.71 -2.10 -2.08
N PRO A 237 -17.43 -1.05 -1.66
CA PRO A 237 -17.17 -0.35 -0.40
C PRO A 237 -17.14 -1.31 0.79
N ALA A 238 -16.15 -1.12 1.68
CA ALA A 238 -16.16 -1.83 2.95
C ALA A 238 -17.39 -1.43 3.77
N GLY A 239 -18.07 -2.41 4.36
CA GLY A 239 -19.34 -2.20 5.04
C GLY A 239 -20.54 -2.00 4.12
N LYS A 240 -20.49 -2.41 2.84
CA LYS A 240 -21.66 -2.35 1.93
C LYS A 240 -22.91 -3.00 2.51
N ASP A 241 -22.74 -4.07 3.28
CA ASP A 241 -23.79 -4.80 3.98
C ASP A 241 -24.48 -3.96 5.08
N LYS A 242 -23.81 -2.91 5.53
CA LYS A 242 -24.29 -1.91 6.50
C LYS A 242 -24.71 -0.59 5.84
N GLY A 243 -24.71 -0.53 4.50
CA GLY A 243 -25.07 0.67 3.75
C GLY A 243 -23.96 1.72 3.65
N GLU A 244 -22.71 1.40 3.99
CA GLU A 244 -21.57 2.29 3.74
C GLU A 244 -21.28 2.36 2.23
N THR A 245 -21.05 3.57 1.73
CA THR A 245 -20.83 3.83 0.29
C THR A 245 -19.48 4.48 -0.01
N HIS A 246 -18.79 4.95 1.04
CA HIS A 246 -17.50 5.60 0.92
C HIS A 246 -16.40 4.55 0.66
N THR A 247 -15.41 4.89 -0.18
CA THR A 247 -14.33 3.95 -0.55
C THR A 247 -12.94 4.45 -0.15
N GLY A 248 -12.84 5.53 0.61
CA GLY A 248 -11.54 6.07 1.05
C GLY A 248 -11.59 6.70 2.43
N ASN A 249 -10.42 6.76 3.07
CA ASN A 249 -10.22 7.60 4.24
C ASN A 249 -8.88 8.34 4.11
N PHE A 250 -8.78 9.53 4.68
CA PHE A 250 -7.51 10.20 4.94
C PHE A 250 -7.26 10.17 6.44
N ILE A 251 -6.20 9.49 6.88
CA ILE A 251 -5.96 9.22 8.31
C ILE A 251 -4.66 9.87 8.80
N ALA A 252 -4.58 10.11 10.11
CA ALA A 252 -3.31 10.22 10.81
C ALA A 252 -3.00 8.94 11.57
N TRP A 253 -1.75 8.52 11.54
CA TRP A 253 -1.24 7.31 12.16
C TRP A 253 -0.06 7.60 13.10
N ASP A 254 -0.13 7.05 14.31
CA ASP A 254 1.00 6.99 15.24
C ASP A 254 1.71 5.64 15.11
N ALA A 255 2.84 5.63 14.41
CA ALA A 255 3.64 4.42 14.17
C ALA A 255 4.29 3.85 15.44
N LYS A 256 4.42 4.63 16.52
CA LYS A 256 5.00 4.15 17.78
C LYS A 256 4.02 3.24 18.53
N THR A 257 2.72 3.50 18.38
CA THR A 257 1.66 2.79 19.11
C THR A 257 0.76 1.95 18.22
N GLY A 258 0.87 2.11 16.90
CA GLY A 258 0.08 1.37 15.93
C GLY A 258 -1.39 1.79 15.91
N LYS A 259 -1.66 3.11 15.96
CA LYS A 259 -3.03 3.62 16.10
C LYS A 259 -3.36 4.73 15.11
N ILE A 260 -4.60 4.69 14.62
CA ILE A 260 -5.24 5.80 13.92
C ILE A 260 -5.57 6.88 14.97
N VAL A 261 -5.08 8.11 14.77
CA VAL A 261 -5.29 9.25 15.66
C VAL A 261 -6.57 10.00 15.28
N TRP A 262 -6.78 10.20 13.98
CA TRP A 262 -8.01 10.73 13.40
C TRP A 262 -8.19 10.17 11.99
N SER A 263 -9.43 10.21 11.48
CA SER A 263 -9.79 9.71 10.15
C SER A 263 -10.87 10.59 9.53
N ASN A 264 -10.63 11.03 8.30
CA ASN A 264 -11.60 11.73 7.47
C ASN A 264 -12.12 10.77 6.39
N LYS A 265 -13.43 10.50 6.40
CA LYS A 265 -14.07 9.71 5.33
C LYS A 265 -14.04 10.50 4.01
N GLU A 266 -13.73 9.79 2.92
CA GLU A 266 -13.78 10.32 1.56
C GLU A 266 -14.70 9.45 0.71
N GLN A 267 -15.52 10.09 -0.13
CA GLN A 267 -16.49 9.39 -0.97
C GLN A 267 -15.80 8.32 -1.84
N PHE A 268 -14.71 8.72 -2.47
CA PHE A 268 -13.86 7.83 -3.23
C PHE A 268 -12.54 7.55 -2.50
N SER A 269 -11.87 6.45 -2.86
CA SER A 269 -10.52 6.16 -2.38
C SER A 269 -9.57 7.34 -2.56
N VAL A 270 -8.65 7.54 -1.61
CA VAL A 270 -7.70 8.64 -1.70
C VAL A 270 -6.48 8.17 -2.46
N TRP A 271 -6.46 8.37 -3.79
CA TRP A 271 -5.38 7.91 -4.67
C TRP A 271 -4.29 8.94 -4.92
N GLY A 272 -4.43 10.16 -4.40
CA GLY A 272 -3.43 11.21 -4.50
C GLY A 272 -2.43 11.16 -3.34
N GLY A 273 -1.14 11.29 -3.65
CA GLY A 273 -0.09 11.36 -2.63
C GLY A 273 -0.19 12.61 -1.75
N ALA A 274 0.12 12.44 -0.47
CA ALA A 274 0.02 13.51 0.53
C ALA A 274 1.32 14.30 0.70
N THR A 275 1.22 15.53 1.20
CA THR A 275 2.38 16.38 1.53
C THR A 275 2.10 17.24 2.77
N SER A 276 2.83 16.97 3.85
CA SER A 276 2.84 17.81 5.05
C SER A 276 3.85 18.95 4.91
N THR A 277 3.58 20.07 5.60
CA THR A 277 4.44 21.25 5.62
C THR A 277 4.61 21.77 7.04
N ASP A 278 5.70 22.49 7.31
CA ASP A 278 6.00 23.10 8.62
C ASP A 278 4.92 24.10 9.10
N GLY A 279 4.04 24.55 8.20
CA GLY A 279 2.87 25.35 8.54
C GLY A 279 1.78 24.59 9.31
N GLY A 280 1.97 23.30 9.60
CA GLY A 280 0.98 22.46 10.26
C GLY A 280 -0.17 22.03 9.35
N VAL A 281 0.00 22.17 8.03
CA VAL A 281 -1.01 21.83 7.02
C VAL A 281 -0.53 20.67 6.17
N THR A 282 -1.42 19.72 5.92
CA THR A 282 -1.20 18.58 5.03
C THR A 282 -2.14 18.64 3.84
N PHE A 283 -1.59 18.51 2.63
CA PHE A 283 -2.34 18.52 1.38
C PHE A 283 -2.50 17.12 0.82
N TYR A 284 -3.63 16.84 0.18
CA TYR A 284 -3.87 15.62 -0.60
C TYR A 284 -4.94 15.87 -1.67
N GLY A 285 -5.00 14.99 -2.67
CA GLY A 285 -5.98 15.04 -3.76
C GLY A 285 -7.00 13.91 -3.70
N THR A 286 -8.26 14.21 -4.06
CA THR A 286 -9.33 13.21 -4.17
C THR A 286 -9.60 12.81 -5.62
N LEU A 287 -10.21 11.64 -5.82
CA LEU A 287 -10.51 11.09 -7.15
C LEU A 287 -11.57 11.90 -7.91
N GLU A 288 -12.46 12.60 -7.22
CA GLU A 288 -13.37 13.57 -7.83
C GLU A 288 -12.70 14.93 -8.15
N GLY A 289 -11.41 15.06 -7.86
CA GLY A 289 -10.56 16.18 -8.30
C GLY A 289 -10.51 17.34 -7.33
N TYR A 290 -10.75 17.14 -6.03
CA TYR A 290 -10.50 18.17 -5.04
C TYR A 290 -9.06 18.11 -4.54
N LEU A 291 -8.33 19.22 -4.64
CA LEU A 291 -7.17 19.46 -3.77
C LEU A 291 -7.72 19.90 -2.41
N LYS A 292 -7.40 19.13 -1.37
CA LYS A 292 -7.75 19.44 0.01
C LYS A 292 -6.50 19.80 0.80
N ALA A 293 -6.68 20.68 1.78
CA ALA A 293 -5.69 20.93 2.82
C ALA A 293 -6.35 20.73 4.19
N VAL A 294 -5.71 19.98 5.08
CA VAL A 294 -6.20 19.70 6.43
C VAL A 294 -5.19 20.14 7.48
N ASP A 295 -5.68 20.50 8.65
CA ASP A 295 -4.84 20.65 9.84
C ASP A 295 -4.23 19.30 10.19
N THR A 296 -2.90 19.24 10.30
CA THR A 296 -2.14 17.99 10.45
C THR A 296 -2.41 17.28 11.77
N LYS A 297 -2.74 18.03 12.83
CA LYS A 297 -2.99 17.47 14.17
C LYS A 297 -4.40 16.97 14.35
N THR A 298 -5.37 17.63 13.71
CA THR A 298 -6.80 17.44 13.99
C THR A 298 -7.58 16.84 12.82
N GLY A 299 -7.02 16.83 11.61
CA GLY A 299 -7.70 16.41 10.39
C GLY A 299 -8.74 17.41 9.87
N LYS A 300 -8.93 18.57 10.51
CA LYS A 300 -9.93 19.54 10.09
C LYS A 300 -9.62 20.08 8.69
N GLU A 301 -10.58 20.00 7.76
CA GLU A 301 -10.47 20.62 6.43
C GLU A 301 -10.33 22.15 6.56
N LEU A 302 -9.28 22.70 5.95
CA LEU A 302 -8.93 24.12 5.94
C LEU A 302 -9.11 24.75 4.55
N TYR A 303 -8.92 23.95 3.50
CA TYR A 303 -9.02 24.39 2.12
C TYR A 303 -9.53 23.26 1.23
N LYS A 304 -10.29 23.61 0.21
CA LYS A 304 -10.79 22.70 -0.82
C LYS A 304 -10.95 23.43 -2.14
N TYR A 305 -10.37 22.89 -3.21
CA TYR A 305 -10.47 23.45 -4.56
C TYR A 305 -10.68 22.37 -5.62
N LYS A 306 -11.62 22.59 -6.54
CA LYS A 306 -11.92 21.67 -7.64
C LYS A 306 -10.95 21.88 -8.80
N THR A 307 -10.02 20.94 -8.95
CA THR A 307 -9.16 20.83 -10.14
C THR A 307 -9.93 20.24 -11.33
N PRO A 308 -9.44 20.38 -12.57
CA PRO A 308 -10.14 19.95 -13.78
C PRO A 308 -10.45 18.44 -13.86
N SER A 309 -9.69 17.59 -13.17
CA SER A 309 -9.85 16.13 -13.20
C SER A 309 -9.46 15.51 -11.85
N GLY A 310 -9.80 14.25 -11.62
CA GLY A 310 -9.36 13.48 -10.46
C GLY A 310 -7.85 13.50 -10.25
N ILE A 311 -7.42 13.47 -9.00
CA ILE A 311 -6.00 13.54 -8.63
C ILE A 311 -5.54 12.14 -8.20
N ILE A 312 -4.64 11.56 -8.98
CA ILE A 312 -3.88 10.34 -8.64
C ILE A 312 -2.38 10.62 -8.44
N GLY A 313 -1.95 11.84 -8.79
CA GLY A 313 -0.58 12.30 -8.60
C GLY A 313 -0.35 12.81 -7.18
N ASN A 314 0.90 13.16 -6.91
CA ASN A 314 1.31 13.66 -5.61
C ASN A 314 1.17 15.19 -5.57
N VAL A 315 0.74 15.73 -4.44
CA VAL A 315 0.92 17.15 -4.17
C VAL A 315 2.42 17.42 -4.00
N THR A 316 2.90 18.60 -4.38
CA THR A 316 4.29 19.02 -4.15
C THR A 316 4.32 20.51 -3.84
N THR A 317 5.28 20.95 -3.04
CA THR A 317 5.50 22.37 -2.74
C THR A 317 6.92 22.80 -3.11
N TYR A 318 7.09 24.06 -3.48
CA TYR A 318 8.39 24.66 -3.82
C TYR A 318 8.35 26.17 -3.56
N GLU A 319 9.53 26.79 -3.50
CA GLU A 319 9.66 28.25 -3.42
C GLU A 319 10.23 28.80 -4.73
N SER A 320 9.70 29.92 -5.20
CA SER A 320 10.26 30.68 -6.31
C SER A 320 10.10 32.17 -6.05
N GLY A 321 11.18 32.94 -6.12
CA GLY A 321 11.16 34.39 -5.90
C GLY A 321 10.70 34.79 -4.48
N GLY A 322 11.06 34.00 -3.46
CA GLY A 322 10.68 34.26 -2.06
C GLY A 322 9.21 33.95 -1.73
N LYS A 323 8.49 33.29 -2.64
CA LYS A 323 7.09 32.91 -2.47
C LYS A 323 6.92 31.39 -2.58
N GLN A 324 6.21 30.80 -1.63
CA GLN A 324 5.86 29.38 -1.64
C GLN A 324 4.70 29.12 -2.59
N TYR A 325 4.81 28.01 -3.33
CA TYR A 325 3.80 27.47 -4.22
C TYR A 325 3.48 26.03 -3.85
N VAL A 326 2.23 25.62 -4.09
CA VAL A 326 1.77 24.23 -4.01
C VAL A 326 1.28 23.84 -5.40
N ALA A 327 1.67 22.68 -5.90
CA ALA A 327 1.31 22.21 -7.23
C ALA A 327 0.80 20.77 -7.19
N VAL A 328 -0.12 20.45 -8.09
CA VAL A 328 -0.70 19.10 -8.22
C VAL A 328 -1.11 18.82 -9.66
N LEU A 329 -0.85 17.60 -10.13
CA LEU A 329 -1.33 17.10 -11.41
C LEU A 329 -2.74 16.53 -11.27
N SER A 330 -3.62 16.90 -12.18
CA SER A 330 -4.98 16.39 -12.32
C SER A 330 -5.13 15.64 -13.64
N GLY A 331 -5.73 14.46 -13.57
CA GLY A 331 -5.84 13.49 -14.66
C GLY A 331 -6.17 12.12 -14.07
N VAL A 332 -7.46 11.85 -13.87
CA VAL A 332 -7.91 10.59 -13.26
C VAL A 332 -7.49 9.39 -14.11
N GLY A 333 -7.05 8.32 -13.46
CA GLY A 333 -6.50 7.13 -14.11
C GLY A 333 -6.00 6.14 -13.06
N GLY A 334 -4.90 5.47 -13.34
CA GLY A 334 -4.45 4.34 -12.52
C GLY A 334 -5.53 3.25 -12.46
N TRP A 335 -5.48 2.40 -11.43
CA TRP A 335 -6.45 1.32 -11.29
C TRP A 335 -7.85 1.84 -10.87
N ALA A 336 -7.91 2.78 -9.92
CA ALA A 336 -9.16 3.40 -9.48
C ALA A 336 -9.94 4.10 -10.61
N GLY A 337 -9.24 4.71 -11.57
CA GLY A 337 -9.83 5.38 -12.74
C GLY A 337 -9.90 4.52 -14.01
N ILE A 338 -9.60 3.21 -13.95
CA ILE A 338 -9.38 2.40 -15.15
C ILE A 338 -10.61 2.31 -16.07
N GLY A 339 -11.81 2.34 -15.50
CA GLY A 339 -13.06 2.39 -16.28
C GLY A 339 -13.12 3.60 -17.21
N LEU A 340 -12.75 4.78 -16.70
CA LEU A 340 -12.66 6.01 -17.49
C LEU A 340 -11.48 5.99 -18.46
N ALA A 341 -10.30 5.53 -18.01
CA ALA A 341 -9.07 5.60 -18.78
C ALA A 341 -9.02 4.62 -19.95
N ALA A 342 -9.59 3.42 -19.78
CA ALA A 342 -9.61 2.37 -20.80
C ALA A 342 -10.98 2.20 -21.49
N GLY A 343 -12.00 2.97 -21.10
CA GLY A 343 -13.34 2.88 -21.67
C GLY A 343 -14.06 1.56 -21.33
N LEU A 344 -13.78 1.00 -20.16
CA LEU A 344 -14.40 -0.24 -19.68
C LEU A 344 -15.72 0.05 -18.98
N SER A 345 -16.69 -0.85 -19.10
CA SER A 345 -18.06 -0.59 -18.62
C SER A 345 -18.68 -1.73 -17.83
N LYS A 346 -18.18 -2.97 -17.94
CA LYS A 346 -18.72 -4.08 -17.16
C LYS A 346 -18.13 -4.06 -15.76
N SER A 347 -18.93 -4.37 -14.74
CA SER A 347 -18.54 -4.25 -13.34
C SER A 347 -17.31 -5.08 -12.96
N ASN A 348 -17.13 -6.24 -13.59
CA ASN A 348 -16.01 -7.15 -13.36
C ASN A 348 -14.81 -6.92 -14.29
N GLU A 349 -14.90 -6.00 -15.27
CA GLU A 349 -13.74 -5.58 -16.06
C GLU A 349 -12.74 -4.79 -15.20
N GLY A 350 -11.49 -4.69 -15.67
CA GLY A 350 -10.43 -4.00 -14.91
C GLY A 350 -10.20 -4.63 -13.53
N LEU A 351 -10.37 -5.96 -13.42
CA LEU A 351 -10.17 -6.73 -12.19
C LEU A 351 -11.06 -6.24 -11.04
N GLY A 352 -12.33 -5.93 -11.34
CA GLY A 352 -13.35 -5.52 -10.36
C GLY A 352 -13.39 -4.03 -10.02
N ALA A 353 -12.34 -3.26 -10.37
CA ALA A 353 -12.28 -1.83 -10.05
C ALA A 353 -13.34 -1.01 -10.81
N VAL A 354 -13.69 -1.40 -12.04
CA VAL A 354 -14.66 -0.67 -12.88
C VAL A 354 -16.03 -0.59 -12.20
N GLY A 355 -16.49 -1.69 -11.59
CA GLY A 355 -17.75 -1.72 -10.84
C GLY A 355 -17.72 -0.86 -9.59
N ASN A 356 -16.67 -0.99 -8.77
CA ASN A 356 -16.53 -0.24 -7.52
C ASN A 356 -16.54 1.28 -7.75
N TYR A 357 -15.87 1.76 -8.79
CA TYR A 357 -15.75 3.18 -9.11
C TYR A 357 -16.70 3.63 -10.23
N ALA A 358 -17.77 2.89 -10.53
CA ALA A 358 -18.69 3.22 -11.62
C ALA A 358 -19.28 4.63 -11.52
N SER A 359 -19.54 5.12 -10.30
CA SER A 359 -20.08 6.46 -10.08
C SER A 359 -19.06 7.59 -10.24
N LEU A 360 -17.76 7.30 -10.34
CA LEU A 360 -16.69 8.29 -10.47
C LEU A 360 -16.83 9.15 -11.74
N ALA A 361 -17.35 8.55 -12.82
CA ALA A 361 -17.63 9.22 -14.09
C ALA A 361 -18.62 10.39 -13.97
N ASN A 362 -19.45 10.43 -12.91
CA ASN A 362 -20.37 11.53 -12.66
C ASN A 362 -19.68 12.78 -12.08
N TYR A 363 -18.43 12.65 -11.62
CA TYR A 363 -17.71 13.71 -10.90
C TYR A 363 -16.47 14.22 -11.63
N THR A 364 -15.89 13.39 -12.48
CA THR A 364 -14.65 13.72 -13.20
C THR A 364 -14.62 13.07 -14.58
N ALA A 365 -13.82 13.64 -15.47
CA ALA A 365 -13.42 13.06 -16.74
C ALA A 365 -11.88 12.92 -16.77
N LEU A 366 -11.33 12.32 -17.83
CA LEU A 366 -9.89 12.32 -18.08
C LEU A 366 -9.33 13.75 -18.15
N GLY A 367 -8.04 13.89 -17.86
CA GLY A 367 -7.36 15.19 -17.82
C GLY A 367 -5.85 15.06 -17.95
N GLY A 368 -5.18 16.20 -17.88
CA GLY A 368 -3.72 16.31 -18.00
C GLY A 368 -3.24 17.72 -17.68
N VAL A 369 -3.65 18.25 -16.52
CA VAL A 369 -3.41 19.65 -16.13
C VAL A 369 -2.62 19.72 -14.82
N LEU A 370 -1.55 20.49 -14.83
CA LEU A 370 -0.85 20.94 -13.61
C LEU A 370 -1.53 22.20 -13.09
N THR A 371 -2.03 22.16 -11.86
CA THR A 371 -2.59 23.35 -11.18
C THR A 371 -1.60 23.82 -10.11
N VAL A 372 -1.31 25.12 -10.09
CA VAL A 372 -0.38 25.75 -9.13
C VAL A 372 -1.13 26.77 -8.28
N PHE A 373 -0.91 26.71 -6.98
CA PHE A 373 -1.56 27.50 -5.94
C PHE A 373 -0.52 28.32 -5.18
N ALA A 374 -0.88 29.54 -4.77
CA ALA A 374 -0.13 30.33 -3.83
C ALA A 374 -1.07 31.33 -3.13
N LEU A 375 -0.64 31.87 -1.98
CA LEU A 375 -1.36 32.96 -1.33
C LEU A 375 -1.30 34.23 -2.19
N PRO A 376 -2.29 35.15 -2.13
CA PRO A 376 -2.15 36.50 -2.67
C PRO A 376 -0.93 37.22 -2.06
N ASN A 377 -0.35 38.17 -2.79
CA ASN A 377 0.76 38.99 -2.30
C ASN A 377 0.33 39.96 -1.20
#